data_AF-A0A382FQM5-F1
#
_entry.id   AF-A0A382FQM5-F1
#
_cell.length_a   1.000
_cell.length_b   1.000
_cell.length_c   1.000
_cell.angle_alpha   90.00
_cell.angle_beta   90.00
_cell.angle_gamma   90.00
#
_symmetry.space_group_name_H-M   'P 1'
#
loop_
_entity.id
_entity.type
_entity.pdbx_description
1 polymer ?
#
loop_
_entity_poly.entity_id
_entity_poly.type
_entity_poly.pdbx_seq_one_letter_code
_entity_poly.pdbx_strand_id
1 'polypeptide(L)'
;MLSTGNQWTEIDLNKKSNTVIIGTNGAGKSTMLDALTFVLFNKPFRKINKSQLVNATNEKDCMVELDFTIGSVDWFIRRGIKPNVFEIHRNGQMMNQSSAANDQQKWLEQNVVKMNYKSFTQIVILGSSTFVPFMQLSGSNRREVIEDLLDIKIFSAMNNIIRDKIREKKDKVRTLELKKTSLKEKLEMQQNFMEEVEKRGKERIDSKKEKINSLIVDTEECIASNEWKEDDIQEHIKDQERFVGADKKLKELGNLKGKISNKAST
;
A
#
# COMPACT_ATOMS: atom_id res chain seq x y z
N MET A 1 -43.93 -26.67 10.92
CA MET A 1 -44.27 -26.83 9.49
C MET A 1 -44.80 -25.52 8.96
N LEU A 2 -44.38 -25.11 7.76
CA LEU A 2 -45.01 -24.00 7.04
C LEU A 2 -46.36 -24.46 6.50
N SER A 3 -47.37 -23.60 6.55
CA SER A 3 -48.72 -23.88 6.05
C SER A 3 -48.80 -23.57 4.55
N THR A 4 -47.86 -24.10 3.78
CA THR A 4 -47.80 -23.95 2.32
C THR A 4 -47.74 -25.35 1.71
N GLY A 5 -48.68 -25.63 0.82
CA GLY A 5 -48.78 -26.88 0.07
C GLY A 5 -48.61 -26.65 -1.43
N ASN A 6 -49.01 -27.63 -2.25
CA ASN A 6 -48.88 -27.58 -3.72
C ASN A 6 -49.97 -26.76 -4.43
N GLN A 7 -50.80 -26.03 -3.69
CA GLN A 7 -51.83 -25.15 -4.26
C GLN A 7 -51.46 -23.69 -4.03
N TRP A 8 -51.80 -22.85 -5.01
CA TRP A 8 -51.61 -21.42 -4.90
C TRP A 8 -52.55 -20.83 -3.85
N THR A 9 -51.98 -19.99 -2.99
CA THR A 9 -52.74 -19.14 -2.07
C THR A 9 -52.69 -17.72 -2.61
N GLU A 10 -53.79 -17.27 -3.20
CA GLU A 10 -53.92 -15.91 -3.75
C GLU A 10 -54.65 -15.01 -2.75
N ILE A 11 -54.11 -13.81 -2.53
CA ILE A 11 -54.65 -12.84 -1.56
C ILE A 11 -54.64 -11.44 -2.18
N ASP A 12 -55.83 -10.91 -2.42
CA ASP A 12 -56.00 -9.52 -2.88
C ASP A 12 -56.06 -8.56 -1.69
N LEU A 13 -55.00 -7.76 -1.52
CA LEU A 13 -54.89 -6.80 -0.41
C LEU A 13 -55.49 -5.42 -0.72
N ASN A 14 -55.79 -5.14 -1.99
CA ASN A 14 -56.24 -3.83 -2.46
C ASN A 14 -57.76 -3.72 -2.71
N LYS A 15 -58.54 -4.78 -2.50
CA LYS A 15 -60.01 -4.77 -2.71
C LYS A 15 -60.74 -3.76 -1.81
N LYS A 16 -60.21 -3.52 -0.60
CA LYS A 16 -60.75 -2.60 0.40
C LYS A 16 -59.61 -1.85 1.07
N SER A 17 -59.91 -0.70 1.69
CA SER A 17 -58.92 0.09 2.42
C SER A 17 -58.35 -0.64 3.64
N ASN A 18 -59.20 -1.40 4.35
CA ASN A 18 -58.82 -2.21 5.49
C ASN A 18 -59.18 -3.68 5.24
N THR A 19 -58.18 -4.55 5.32
CA THR A 19 -58.33 -6.00 5.13
C THR A 19 -57.88 -6.72 6.41
N VAL A 20 -58.77 -7.53 6.99
CA VAL A 20 -58.46 -8.34 8.18
C VAL A 20 -58.36 -9.80 7.76
N ILE A 21 -57.20 -10.41 8.04
CA ILE A 21 -56.94 -11.82 7.73
C ILE A 21 -57.11 -12.64 9.02
N ILE A 22 -58.16 -13.45 9.05
CA ILE A 22 -58.51 -14.29 10.21
C ILE A 22 -58.18 -15.74 9.87
N GLY A 23 -57.61 -16.45 10.84
CA GLY A 23 -57.31 -17.88 10.73
C GLY A 23 -56.83 -18.43 12.06
N THR A 24 -56.83 -19.75 12.21
CA THR A 24 -56.28 -20.40 13.41
C THR A 24 -54.76 -20.20 13.51
N ASN A 25 -54.18 -20.45 14.68
CA ASN A 25 -52.72 -20.46 14.82
C ASN A 25 -52.16 -21.59 13.95
N GLY A 26 -51.14 -21.27 13.15
CA GLY A 26 -50.59 -22.21 12.17
C GLY A 26 -51.26 -22.20 10.79
N ALA A 27 -52.33 -21.43 10.58
CA ALA A 27 -53.01 -21.32 9.28
C ALA A 27 -52.26 -20.49 8.20
N GLY A 28 -50.95 -20.26 8.37
CA GLY A 28 -50.14 -19.57 7.36
C GLY A 28 -50.16 -18.03 7.37
N LYS A 29 -50.85 -17.38 8.32
CA LYS A 29 -50.86 -15.90 8.45
C LYS A 29 -49.45 -15.28 8.48
N SER A 30 -48.54 -15.86 9.28
CA SER A 30 -47.14 -15.40 9.31
C SER A 30 -46.36 -15.80 8.06
N THR A 31 -46.76 -16.87 7.38
CA THR A 31 -46.15 -17.32 6.13
C THR A 31 -46.44 -16.36 4.99
N MET A 32 -47.59 -15.68 4.99
CA MET A 32 -47.87 -14.58 4.07
C MET A 32 -46.85 -13.43 4.23
N LEU A 33 -46.52 -13.03 5.46
CA LEU A 33 -45.51 -12.00 5.70
C LEU A 33 -44.12 -12.43 5.22
N ASP A 34 -43.77 -13.71 5.41
CA ASP A 34 -42.52 -14.25 4.86
C ASP A 34 -42.52 -14.29 3.34
N ALA A 35 -43.65 -14.59 2.69
CA ALA A 35 -43.77 -14.58 1.25
C ALA A 35 -43.55 -13.16 0.70
N LEU A 36 -44.16 -12.15 1.33
CA LEU A 36 -44.01 -10.74 0.96
C LEU A 36 -42.56 -10.25 1.11
N THR A 37 -41.90 -10.56 2.22
CA THR A 37 -40.49 -10.17 2.39
C THR A 37 -39.56 -11.00 1.50
N PHE A 38 -39.91 -12.26 1.22
CA PHE A 38 -39.13 -13.11 0.34
C PHE A 38 -39.16 -12.60 -1.11
N VAL A 39 -40.33 -12.28 -1.66
CA VAL A 39 -40.43 -11.81 -3.04
C VAL A 39 -39.69 -10.48 -3.23
N LEU A 40 -39.85 -9.53 -2.30
CA LEU A 40 -39.22 -8.21 -2.37
C LEU A 40 -37.72 -8.22 -2.05
N PHE A 41 -37.29 -8.96 -1.02
CA PHE A 41 -35.94 -8.82 -0.45
C PHE A 41 -35.08 -10.10 -0.47
N ASN A 42 -35.60 -11.19 -1.06
CA ASN A 42 -34.96 -12.51 -1.06
C ASN A 42 -34.64 -13.01 0.37
N LYS A 43 -35.40 -12.57 1.37
CA LYS A 43 -35.19 -12.88 2.80
C LYS A 43 -36.53 -13.12 3.49
N PRO A 44 -36.66 -14.20 4.30
CA PRO A 44 -37.83 -14.40 5.15
C PRO A 44 -37.93 -13.31 6.20
N PHE A 45 -39.15 -13.01 6.64
CA PHE A 45 -39.40 -12.08 7.74
C PHE A 45 -38.95 -12.69 9.08
N ARG A 46 -39.28 -13.96 9.31
CA ARG A 46 -38.83 -14.72 10.48
C ARG A 46 -37.33 -15.00 10.42
N LYS A 47 -36.71 -15.19 11.59
CA LYS A 47 -35.30 -15.63 11.75
C LYS A 47 -35.13 -17.11 11.37
N ILE A 48 -35.39 -17.43 10.10
CA ILE A 48 -35.26 -18.75 9.50
C ILE A 48 -34.37 -18.65 8.26
N ASN A 49 -33.79 -19.77 7.84
CA ASN A 49 -32.97 -19.80 6.63
C ASN A 49 -33.86 -19.79 5.37
N LYS A 50 -33.38 -19.21 4.27
CA LYS A 50 -34.08 -19.21 2.97
C LYS A 50 -34.47 -20.63 2.52
N SER A 51 -33.61 -21.62 2.75
CA SER A 51 -33.90 -23.03 2.42
C SER A 51 -35.06 -23.63 3.20
N GLN A 52 -35.43 -23.04 4.34
CA GLN A 52 -36.54 -23.48 5.17
C GLN A 52 -37.88 -22.90 4.71
N LEU A 53 -37.89 -21.96 3.75
CA LEU A 53 -39.11 -21.45 3.11
C LEU A 53 -39.71 -22.43 2.10
N VAL A 54 -38.94 -23.44 1.70
CA VAL A 54 -39.36 -24.36 0.66
C VAL A 54 -40.59 -25.14 1.13
N ASN A 55 -41.50 -25.39 0.19
CA ASN A 55 -42.76 -26.09 0.42
C ASN A 55 -42.52 -27.40 1.19
N ALA A 56 -43.26 -27.56 2.29
CA ALA A 56 -43.07 -28.65 3.24
C ALA A 56 -43.53 -30.01 2.70
N THR A 57 -44.27 -30.04 1.59
CA THR A 57 -44.83 -31.25 0.97
C THR A 57 -43.89 -31.86 -0.06
N ASN A 58 -43.26 -31.05 -0.92
CA ASN A 58 -42.45 -31.51 -2.06
C ASN A 58 -40.97 -31.10 -1.98
N GLU A 59 -40.60 -30.25 -1.00
CA GLU A 59 -39.24 -29.72 -0.80
C GLU A 59 -38.61 -29.03 -2.04
N LYS A 60 -39.45 -28.61 -2.99
CA LYS A 60 -39.10 -27.96 -4.28
C LYS A 60 -40.22 -27.00 -4.72
N ASP A 61 -40.04 -26.31 -5.84
CA ASP A 61 -41.06 -25.49 -6.50
C ASP A 61 -41.73 -24.44 -5.59
N CYS A 62 -40.94 -23.85 -4.69
CA CYS A 62 -41.44 -22.71 -3.92
C CYS A 62 -41.47 -21.50 -4.85
N MET A 63 -42.65 -20.93 -5.07
CA MET A 63 -42.83 -19.75 -5.91
C MET A 63 -43.67 -18.72 -5.16
N VAL A 64 -43.30 -17.45 -5.30
CA VAL A 64 -44.07 -16.32 -4.81
C VAL A 64 -44.15 -15.27 -5.91
N GLU A 65 -45.36 -14.79 -6.14
CA GLU A 65 -45.66 -13.73 -7.09
C GLU A 65 -46.27 -12.55 -6.34
N LEU A 66 -45.93 -11.34 -6.77
CA LEU A 66 -46.45 -10.11 -6.20
C LEU A 66 -46.71 -9.09 -7.30
N ASP A 67 -47.97 -8.69 -7.40
CA ASP A 67 -48.46 -7.58 -8.20
C ASP A 67 -48.69 -6.34 -7.31
N PHE A 68 -48.15 -5.20 -7.74
CA PHE A 68 -48.36 -3.93 -7.06
C PHE A 68 -48.14 -2.75 -8.00
N THR A 69 -48.74 -1.61 -7.67
CA THR A 69 -48.64 -0.39 -8.47
C THR A 69 -47.93 0.69 -7.67
N ILE A 70 -46.97 1.39 -8.28
CA ILE A 70 -46.34 2.58 -7.72
C ILE A 70 -46.57 3.74 -8.68
N GLY A 71 -47.38 4.72 -8.26
CA GLY A 71 -47.78 5.83 -9.12
C GLY A 71 -48.62 5.33 -10.29
N SER A 72 -48.11 5.47 -11.51
CA SER A 72 -48.74 4.98 -12.76
C SER A 72 -48.07 3.73 -13.34
N VAL A 73 -47.13 3.11 -12.61
CA VAL A 73 -46.36 1.97 -13.09
C VAL A 73 -46.79 0.71 -12.35
N ASP A 74 -47.16 -0.31 -13.12
CA ASP A 74 -47.49 -1.64 -12.61
C ASP A 74 -46.23 -2.50 -12.55
N TRP A 75 -46.03 -3.15 -11.42
CA TRP A 75 -44.90 -4.01 -11.14
C TRP A 75 -45.39 -5.41 -10.83
N PHE A 76 -44.78 -6.39 -11.50
CA PHE A 76 -44.94 -7.80 -11.17
C PHE A 76 -43.57 -8.39 -10.85
N ILE A 77 -43.47 -9.06 -9.70
CA ILE A 77 -42.23 -9.70 -9.26
C ILE A 77 -42.53 -11.17 -8.99
N ARG A 78 -41.75 -12.04 -9.64
CA ARG A 78 -41.79 -13.49 -9.41
C ARG A 78 -40.48 -13.95 -8.81
N ARG A 79 -40.53 -14.69 -7.71
CA ARG A 79 -39.35 -15.30 -7.08
C ARG A 79 -39.59 -16.76 -6.72
N GLY A 80 -38.64 -17.60 -7.10
CA GLY A 80 -38.68 -19.04 -6.86
C GLY A 80 -37.47 -19.60 -6.11
N ILE A 81 -37.65 -20.74 -5.44
CA ILE A 81 -36.59 -21.58 -4.88
C ILE A 81 -36.74 -23.00 -5.45
N LYS A 82 -35.66 -23.52 -6.05
CA LYS A 82 -35.59 -24.86 -6.67
C LYS A 82 -36.76 -25.09 -7.65
N PRO A 83 -36.81 -24.41 -8.82
CA PRO A 83 -35.74 -23.62 -9.44
C PRO A 83 -35.58 -22.21 -8.86
N ASN A 84 -34.35 -21.66 -8.91
CA ASN A 84 -34.09 -20.30 -8.46
C ASN A 84 -34.50 -19.31 -9.56
N VAL A 85 -35.68 -18.71 -9.41
CA VAL A 85 -36.27 -17.76 -10.36
C VAL A 85 -36.27 -16.38 -9.72
N PHE A 86 -35.94 -15.35 -10.50
CA PHE A 86 -36.11 -13.95 -10.11
C PHE A 86 -36.43 -13.12 -11.34
N GLU A 87 -37.69 -12.72 -11.48
CA GLU A 87 -38.20 -11.97 -12.62
C GLU A 87 -38.83 -10.68 -12.12
N ILE A 88 -38.55 -9.57 -12.82
CA ILE A 88 -39.15 -8.26 -12.56
C ILE A 88 -39.78 -7.80 -13.87
N HIS A 89 -41.07 -7.50 -13.81
CA HIS A 89 -41.83 -7.01 -14.94
C HIS A 89 -42.31 -5.59 -14.61
N ARG A 90 -42.23 -4.71 -15.61
CA ARG A 90 -42.67 -3.33 -15.55
C ARG A 90 -43.70 -3.10 -16.65
N ASN A 91 -44.93 -2.74 -16.28
CA ASN A 91 -46.05 -2.56 -17.21
C ASN A 91 -46.23 -3.77 -18.15
N GLY A 92 -46.17 -4.98 -17.57
CA GLY A 92 -46.29 -6.24 -18.31
C GLY A 92 -45.06 -6.68 -19.11
N GLN A 93 -44.03 -5.85 -19.25
CA GLN A 93 -42.79 -6.21 -19.94
C GLN A 93 -41.71 -6.66 -18.97
N MET A 94 -41.11 -7.81 -19.23
CA MET A 94 -40.01 -8.34 -18.45
C MET A 94 -38.76 -7.47 -18.61
N MET A 95 -38.15 -7.10 -17.48
CA MET A 95 -36.91 -6.33 -17.48
C MET A 95 -35.73 -7.21 -17.88
N ASN A 96 -34.76 -6.62 -18.60
CA ASN A 96 -33.55 -7.32 -19.04
C ASN A 96 -32.79 -7.91 -17.84
N GLN A 97 -32.57 -9.23 -17.88
CA GLN A 97 -31.86 -9.97 -16.84
C GLN A 97 -30.33 -9.99 -17.03
N SER A 98 -29.77 -9.08 -17.82
CA SER A 98 -28.35 -9.10 -18.20
C SER A 98 -27.37 -8.90 -17.03
N SER A 99 -27.86 -8.42 -15.88
CA SER A 99 -27.06 -8.20 -14.67
C SER A 99 -27.18 -9.37 -13.70
N ALA A 100 -26.14 -9.59 -12.88
CA ALA A 100 -26.18 -10.61 -11.83
C ALA A 100 -27.39 -10.40 -10.89
N ALA A 101 -27.99 -11.49 -10.40
CA ALA A 101 -29.19 -11.44 -9.55
C ALA A 101 -29.04 -10.51 -8.32
N ASN A 102 -27.82 -10.38 -7.78
CA ASN A 102 -27.53 -9.48 -6.66
C ASN A 102 -27.64 -7.99 -7.05
N ASP A 103 -27.25 -7.63 -8.27
CA ASP A 103 -27.34 -6.25 -8.74
C ASP A 103 -28.78 -5.90 -9.09
N GLN A 104 -29.53 -6.84 -9.67
CA GLN A 104 -30.98 -6.69 -9.86
C GLN A 104 -31.71 -6.51 -8.53
N GLN A 105 -31.32 -7.27 -7.50
CA GLN A 105 -31.88 -7.13 -6.15
C GLN A 105 -31.64 -5.73 -5.58
N LYS A 106 -30.39 -5.24 -5.64
CA LYS A 106 -30.05 -3.87 -5.21
C LYS A 106 -30.83 -2.82 -5.99
N TRP A 107 -30.96 -3.02 -7.30
CA TRP A 107 -31.70 -2.11 -8.17
C TRP A 107 -33.18 -2.04 -7.78
N LEU A 108 -33.83 -3.19 -7.53
CA LEU A 108 -35.22 -3.26 -7.07
C LEU A 108 -35.42 -2.50 -5.75
N GLU A 109 -34.55 -2.77 -4.76
CA GLU A 109 -34.61 -2.12 -3.44
C GLU A 109 -34.38 -0.61 -3.52
N GLN A 110 -33.50 -0.13 -4.41
CA GLN A 110 -33.13 1.27 -4.50
C GLN A 110 -34.08 2.09 -5.38
N ASN A 111 -34.57 1.54 -6.49
CA ASN A 111 -35.29 2.30 -7.51
C ASN A 111 -36.80 2.10 -7.47
N VAL A 112 -37.27 0.92 -7.04
CA VAL A 112 -38.70 0.57 -7.03
C VAL A 112 -39.25 0.66 -5.62
N VAL A 113 -38.74 -0.16 -4.69
CA VAL A 113 -39.25 -0.20 -3.31
C VAL A 113 -38.73 0.98 -2.49
N LYS A 114 -37.57 1.54 -2.87
CA LYS A 114 -36.83 2.66 -2.22
C LYS A 114 -36.40 2.44 -0.77
N MET A 115 -36.77 1.31 -0.19
CA MET A 115 -36.40 0.92 1.17
C MET A 115 -35.72 -0.43 1.16
N ASN A 116 -34.77 -0.61 2.08
CA ASN A 116 -34.13 -1.90 2.29
C ASN A 116 -35.00 -2.82 3.17
N TYR A 117 -34.62 -4.10 3.26
CA TYR A 117 -35.33 -5.09 4.08
C TYR A 117 -35.57 -4.64 5.53
N LYS A 118 -34.55 -4.07 6.20
CA LYS A 118 -34.68 -3.64 7.59
C LYS A 118 -35.71 -2.52 7.69
N SER A 119 -35.60 -1.50 6.85
CA SER A 119 -36.53 -0.37 6.81
C SER A 119 -37.96 -0.83 6.54
N PHE A 120 -38.16 -1.72 5.57
CA PHE A 120 -39.48 -2.29 5.27
C PHE A 120 -40.08 -3.01 6.48
N THR A 121 -39.31 -3.90 7.12
CA THR A 121 -39.79 -4.66 8.29
C THR A 121 -40.03 -3.79 9.53
N GLN A 122 -39.47 -2.58 9.58
CA GLN A 122 -39.60 -1.65 10.70
C GLN A 122 -40.75 -0.66 10.51
N ILE A 123 -41.02 -0.26 9.26
CA ILE A 123 -42.01 0.77 8.92
C ILE A 123 -43.34 0.14 8.51
N VAL A 124 -43.30 -0.91 7.66
CA VAL A 124 -44.50 -1.48 7.02
C VAL A 124 -45.09 -2.62 7.86
N ILE A 125 -44.24 -3.48 8.44
CA ILE A 125 -44.70 -4.62 9.24
C ILE A 125 -44.65 -4.23 10.72
N LEU A 126 -45.81 -4.06 11.35
CA LEU A 126 -45.93 -3.72 12.76
C LEU A 126 -46.48 -4.90 13.58
N GLY A 127 -45.97 -5.08 14.81
CA GLY A 127 -46.62 -5.93 15.82
C GLY A 127 -46.43 -7.44 15.69
N SER A 128 -45.44 -7.91 14.93
CA SER A 128 -45.12 -9.35 14.86
C SER A 128 -44.17 -9.78 16.00
N SER A 129 -44.12 -11.07 16.34
CA SER A 129 -43.34 -11.60 17.48
C SER A 129 -41.83 -11.38 17.41
N THR A 130 -41.30 -11.05 16.23
CA THR A 130 -39.87 -10.75 16.00
C THR A 130 -39.60 -9.27 15.74
N PHE A 131 -40.63 -8.42 15.85
CA PHE A 131 -40.53 -6.98 15.67
C PHE A 131 -39.83 -6.34 16.88
N VAL A 132 -38.75 -5.61 16.60
CA VAL A 132 -38.10 -4.73 17.58
C VAL A 132 -38.57 -3.31 17.28
N PRO A 133 -39.24 -2.61 18.21
CA PRO A 133 -39.71 -1.25 17.99
C PRO A 133 -38.59 -0.30 17.56
N PHE A 134 -38.89 0.62 16.64
CA PHE A 134 -37.96 1.63 16.15
C PHE A 134 -37.21 2.38 17.28
N MET A 135 -37.90 2.70 18.38
CA MET A 135 -37.33 3.39 19.53
C MET A 135 -36.23 2.60 20.27
N GLN A 136 -36.22 1.27 20.13
CA GLN A 136 -35.25 0.37 20.75
C GLN A 136 -34.07 0.04 19.82
N LEU A 137 -34.09 0.50 18.57
CA LEU A 137 -33.00 0.30 17.64
C LEU A 137 -31.75 1.12 18.02
N SER A 138 -30.58 0.57 17.73
CA SER A 138 -29.31 1.31 17.88
C SER A 138 -29.30 2.59 17.03
N GLY A 139 -28.49 3.58 17.43
CA GLY A 139 -28.42 4.86 16.71
C GLY A 139 -28.07 4.71 15.22
N SER A 140 -27.22 3.73 14.88
CA SER A 140 -26.88 3.43 13.48
C SER A 140 -28.06 2.85 12.71
N ASN A 141 -28.77 1.88 13.28
CA ASN A 141 -29.93 1.26 12.62
C ASN A 141 -31.09 2.25 12.49
N ARG A 142 -31.30 3.13 13.50
CA ARG A 142 -32.30 4.21 13.39
C ARG A 142 -31.98 5.17 12.26
N ARG A 143 -30.71 5.57 12.11
CA ARG A 143 -30.27 6.43 11.01
C ARG A 143 -30.52 5.77 9.66
N GLU A 144 -30.17 4.49 9.50
CA GLU A 144 -30.43 3.72 8.27
C GLU A 144 -31.92 3.74 7.89
N VAL A 145 -32.82 3.49 8.86
CA VAL A 145 -34.27 3.52 8.62
C VAL A 145 -34.78 4.93 8.27
N ILE A 146 -34.27 5.98 8.91
CA ILE A 146 -34.65 7.38 8.61
C ILE A 146 -34.15 7.80 7.22
N GLU A 147 -32.91 7.47 6.87
CA GLU A 147 -32.33 7.81 5.57
C GLU A 147 -33.08 7.13 4.42
N ASP A 148 -33.49 5.88 4.62
CA ASP A 148 -34.36 5.14 3.71
C ASP A 148 -35.75 5.80 3.58
N LEU A 149 -36.38 6.15 4.69
CA LEU A 149 -37.72 6.74 4.70
C LEU A 149 -37.76 8.12 4.03
N LEU A 150 -36.73 8.94 4.26
CA LEU A 150 -36.63 10.29 3.68
C LEU A 150 -36.03 10.30 2.27
N ASP A 151 -35.60 9.15 1.74
CA ASP A 151 -34.89 9.03 0.46
C ASP A 151 -33.63 9.92 0.38
N ILE A 152 -32.89 10.04 1.50
CA ILE A 152 -31.71 10.91 1.63
C ILE A 152 -30.38 10.13 1.72
N LYS A 153 -30.35 8.90 1.17
CA LYS A 153 -29.17 8.03 1.10
C LYS A 153 -27.94 8.69 0.44
N ILE A 154 -28.16 9.75 -0.34
CA ILE A 154 -27.10 10.52 -0.98
C ILE A 154 -26.07 11.05 0.00
N PHE A 155 -26.47 11.46 1.22
CA PHE A 155 -25.52 11.98 2.21
C PHE A 155 -24.59 10.90 2.75
N SER A 156 -25.09 9.68 2.96
CA SER A 156 -24.27 8.54 3.34
C SER A 156 -23.27 8.17 2.24
N ALA A 157 -23.69 8.21 0.97
CA ALA A 157 -22.79 7.99 -0.17
C ALA A 157 -21.71 9.08 -0.25
N MET A 158 -22.09 10.35 -0.09
CA MET A 158 -21.14 11.47 -0.06
C MET A 158 -20.12 11.33 1.07
N ASN A 159 -20.56 10.93 2.26
CA ASN A 159 -19.67 10.72 3.41
C ASN A 159 -18.66 9.60 3.15
N ASN A 160 -19.06 8.52 2.45
CA ASN A 160 -18.13 7.47 2.03
C ASN A 160 -17.07 8.01 1.07
N ILE A 161 -17.48 8.74 0.03
CA ILE A 161 -16.55 9.36 -0.93
C ILE A 161 -15.57 10.30 -0.23
N ILE A 162 -16.05 11.11 0.73
CA ILE A 162 -15.20 12.02 1.51
C ILE A 162 -14.20 11.23 2.34
N ARG A 163 -14.63 10.17 3.04
CA ARG A 163 -13.73 9.31 3.81
C ARG A 163 -12.66 8.65 2.95
N ASP A 164 -13.03 8.17 1.76
CA ASP A 164 -12.08 7.57 0.81
C ASP A 164 -11.06 8.61 0.33
N LYS A 165 -11.50 9.83 -0.01
CA LYS A 165 -10.60 10.94 -0.36
C LYS A 165 -9.67 11.33 0.79
N ILE A 166 -10.17 11.40 2.01
CA ILE A 166 -9.35 11.68 3.20
C ILE A 166 -8.26 10.61 3.36
N ARG A 167 -8.65 9.33 3.22
CA ARG A 167 -7.70 8.21 3.29
C ARG A 167 -6.62 8.30 2.21
N GLU A 168 -7.02 8.53 0.96
CA GLU A 168 -6.08 8.70 -0.16
C GLU A 168 -5.10 9.85 0.08
N LYS A 169 -5.58 11.00 0.56
CA LYS A 169 -4.72 12.15 0.88
C LYS A 169 -3.77 11.85 2.04
N LYS A 170 -4.25 11.16 3.08
CA LYS A 170 -3.41 10.74 4.21
C LYS A 170 -2.30 9.79 3.78
N ASP A 171 -2.60 8.84 2.89
CA ASP A 171 -1.61 7.92 2.33
C ASP A 171 -0.56 8.68 1.49
N LYS A 172 -0.99 9.64 0.66
CA LYS A 172 -0.08 10.51 -0.10
C LYS A 172 0.84 11.34 0.80
N VAL A 173 0.30 11.94 1.87
CA VAL A 173 1.10 12.67 2.87
C VAL A 173 2.13 11.74 3.50
N ARG A 174 1.74 10.53 3.90
CA ARG A 174 2.67 9.56 4.48
C ARG A 174 3.81 9.21 3.51
N THR A 175 3.51 9.01 2.23
CA THR A 175 4.52 8.73 1.21
C THR A 175 5.47 9.91 0.99
N LEU A 176 4.96 11.14 0.98
CA LEU A 176 5.79 12.34 0.84
C LEU A 176 6.71 12.53 2.05
N GLU A 177 6.23 12.25 3.26
CA GLU A 177 7.02 12.34 4.47
C GLU A 177 8.16 11.32 4.48
N LEU A 178 7.92 10.08 4.03
CA LEU A 178 8.98 9.08 3.85
C LEU A 178 10.02 9.49 2.78
N LYS A 179 9.59 10.13 1.70
CA LYS A 179 10.52 10.66 0.69
C LYS A 179 11.37 11.80 1.27
N LYS A 180 10.76 12.68 2.06
CA LYS A 180 11.44 13.78 2.73
C LYS A 180 12.47 13.28 3.74
N THR A 181 12.16 12.27 4.54
CA THR A 181 13.15 11.68 5.47
C THR A 181 14.30 11.04 4.71
N SER A 182 14.03 10.24 3.68
CA SER A 182 15.08 9.63 2.86
C SER A 182 15.98 10.66 2.18
N LEU A 183 15.42 11.77 1.69
CA LEU A 183 16.22 12.85 1.11
C LEU A 183 17.08 13.56 2.15
N LYS A 184 16.56 13.78 3.37
CA LYS A 184 17.33 14.36 4.47
C LYS A 184 18.51 13.46 4.85
N GLU A 185 18.29 12.16 5.01
CA GLU A 185 19.35 11.17 5.31
C GLU A 185 20.43 11.17 4.22
N LYS A 186 20.03 11.22 2.94
CA LYS A 186 20.98 11.34 1.82
C LYS A 186 21.79 12.63 1.87
N LEU A 187 21.16 13.75 2.22
CA LEU A 187 21.81 15.05 2.30
C LEU A 187 22.85 15.06 3.42
N GLU A 188 22.50 14.54 4.60
CA GLU A 188 23.39 14.38 5.74
C GLU A 188 24.58 13.46 5.41
N MET A 189 24.33 12.33 4.75
CA MET A 189 25.39 11.42 4.29
C MET A 189 26.36 12.11 3.32
N GLN A 190 25.84 12.92 2.37
CA GLN A 190 26.67 13.65 1.42
C GLN A 190 27.49 14.76 2.09
N GLN A 191 26.93 15.47 3.07
CA GLN A 191 27.68 16.45 3.86
C GLN A 191 28.81 15.78 4.63
N ASN A 192 28.54 14.69 5.35
CA ASN A 192 29.57 13.95 6.07
C ASN A 192 30.67 13.42 5.13
N PHE A 193 30.29 12.95 3.94
CA PHE A 193 31.24 12.52 2.91
C PHE A 193 32.10 13.67 2.39
N MET A 194 31.52 14.85 2.13
CA MET A 194 32.27 16.04 1.72
C MET A 194 33.28 16.46 2.79
N GLU A 195 32.87 16.50 4.06
CA GLU A 195 33.76 16.83 5.18
C GLU A 195 34.92 15.83 5.31
N GLU A 196 34.64 14.54 5.15
CA GLU A 196 35.68 13.50 5.21
C GLU A 196 36.66 13.62 4.03
N VAL A 197 36.16 13.89 2.82
CA VAL A 197 37.00 14.10 1.64
C VAL A 197 37.88 15.35 1.80
N GLU A 198 37.34 16.46 2.30
CA GLU A 198 38.12 17.66 2.57
C GLU A 198 39.21 17.42 3.63
N LYS A 199 38.87 16.72 4.71
CA LYS A 199 39.82 16.39 5.78
C LYS A 199 40.96 15.52 5.25
N ARG A 200 40.63 14.42 4.55
CA ARG A 200 41.64 13.55 3.91
C ARG A 200 42.47 14.30 2.88
N GLY A 201 41.86 15.25 2.17
CA GLY A 201 42.54 16.14 1.23
C GLY A 201 43.60 16.99 1.91
N LYS A 202 43.25 17.65 3.02
CA LYS A 202 44.18 18.45 3.83
C LYS A 202 45.31 17.60 4.40
N GLU A 203 45.00 16.46 5.03
CA GLU A 203 46.02 15.54 5.58
C GLU A 203 47.00 15.05 4.51
N ARG A 204 46.50 14.75 3.29
CA ARG A 204 47.35 14.38 2.14
C ARG A 204 48.23 15.53 1.66
N ILE A 205 47.73 16.76 1.67
CA ILE A 205 48.52 17.93 1.29
C ILE A 205 49.62 18.17 2.32
N ASP A 206 49.30 18.09 3.61
CA ASP A 206 50.26 18.35 4.69
C ASP A 206 51.35 17.28 4.74
N SER A 207 51.01 15.99 4.66
CA SER A 207 52.00 14.90 4.57
C SER A 207 52.90 15.00 3.33
N LYS A 208 52.36 15.45 2.19
CA LYS A 208 53.18 15.71 1.00
C LYS A 208 54.12 16.90 1.20
N LYS A 209 53.69 17.97 1.87
CA LYS A 209 54.55 19.11 2.20
C LYS A 209 55.68 18.70 3.13
N GLU A 210 55.40 17.93 4.18
CA GLU A 210 56.43 17.39 5.08
C GLU A 210 57.46 16.55 4.32
N LYS A 211 57.00 15.68 3.41
CA LYS A 211 57.90 14.85 2.60
C LYS A 211 58.71 15.66 1.59
N ILE A 212 58.16 16.74 1.05
CA ILE A 212 58.92 17.68 0.21
C ILE A 212 60.02 18.35 1.05
N ASN A 213 59.69 18.81 2.26
CA ASN A 213 60.67 19.44 3.14
C ASN A 213 61.79 18.47 3.54
N SER A 214 61.47 17.21 3.87
CA SER A 214 62.50 16.22 4.19
C SER A 214 63.43 15.96 3.01
N LEU A 215 62.88 15.84 1.79
CA LEU A 215 63.68 15.65 0.58
C LEU A 215 64.55 16.87 0.27
N ILE A 216 64.09 18.09 0.58
CA ILE A 216 64.90 19.30 0.44
C ILE A 216 66.12 19.21 1.37
N VAL A 217 65.90 18.87 2.65
CA VAL A 217 67.00 18.69 3.62
C VAL A 217 67.97 17.60 3.17
N ASP A 218 67.48 16.44 2.74
CA ASP A 218 68.31 15.35 2.23
C ASP A 218 69.16 15.79 1.01
N THR A 219 68.57 16.63 0.15
CA THR A 219 69.25 17.18 -1.03
C THR A 219 70.34 18.17 -0.62
N GLU A 220 70.07 19.04 0.35
CA GLU A 220 71.05 19.97 0.91
C GLU A 220 72.22 19.23 1.57
N GLU A 221 71.96 18.17 2.33
CA GLU A 221 73.00 17.31 2.92
C GLU A 221 73.87 16.65 1.84
N CYS A 222 73.25 16.12 0.77
CA CYS A 222 73.99 15.53 -0.35
C CYS A 222 74.86 16.57 -1.09
N ILE A 223 74.36 17.79 -1.26
CA ILE A 223 75.13 18.89 -1.86
C ILE A 223 76.35 19.21 -1.00
N ALA A 224 76.16 19.39 0.32
CA ALA A 224 77.27 19.65 1.23
C ALA A 224 78.29 18.50 1.24
N SER A 225 77.83 17.24 1.23
CA SER A 225 78.73 16.09 1.15
C SER A 225 79.53 16.05 -0.16
N ASN A 226 78.92 16.44 -1.27
CA ASN A 226 79.60 16.52 -2.55
C ASN A 226 80.64 17.65 -2.55
N GLU A 227 80.35 18.82 -1.99
CA GLU A 227 81.31 19.92 -1.84
C GLU A 227 82.53 19.48 -1.03
N TRP A 228 82.33 18.78 0.10
CA TRP A 228 83.42 18.27 0.93
C TRP A 228 84.30 17.27 0.17
N LYS A 229 83.69 16.37 -0.60
CA LYS A 229 84.43 15.42 -1.45
C LYS A 229 85.18 16.13 -2.57
N GLU A 230 84.62 17.20 -3.13
CA GLU A 230 85.26 17.99 -4.16
C GLU A 230 86.51 18.70 -3.61
N ASP A 231 86.41 19.27 -2.40
CA ASP A 231 87.55 19.84 -1.68
C ASP A 231 88.65 18.80 -1.37
N ASP A 232 88.26 17.62 -0.89
CA ASP A 232 89.18 16.50 -0.60
C ASP A 232 89.90 16.02 -1.88
N ILE A 233 89.16 15.91 -3.00
CA ILE A 233 89.75 15.60 -4.30
C ILE A 233 90.73 16.70 -4.73
N GLN A 234 90.42 17.97 -4.53
CA GLN A 234 91.33 19.08 -4.84
C GLN A 234 92.61 19.04 -4.00
N GLU A 235 92.52 18.68 -2.71
CA GLU A 235 93.68 18.50 -1.85
C GLU A 235 94.56 17.33 -2.33
N HIS A 236 93.96 16.18 -2.63
CA HIS A 236 94.68 15.04 -3.19
C HIS A 236 95.30 15.34 -4.55
N ILE A 237 94.67 16.14 -5.41
CA ILE A 237 95.25 16.62 -6.67
C ILE A 237 96.50 17.47 -6.39
N LYS A 238 96.44 18.42 -5.44
CA LYS A 238 97.60 19.24 -5.06
C LYS A 238 98.74 18.41 -4.47
N ASP A 239 98.42 17.41 -3.65
CA ASP A 239 99.42 16.49 -3.13
C ASP A 239 100.04 15.65 -4.25
N GLN A 240 99.24 15.17 -5.20
CA GLN A 240 99.75 14.48 -6.38
C GLN A 240 100.70 15.38 -7.19
N GLU A 241 100.38 16.66 -7.37
CA GLU A 241 101.25 17.65 -8.02
C GLU A 241 102.62 17.81 -7.31
N ARG A 242 102.70 17.68 -5.98
CA ARG A 242 103.99 17.70 -5.25
C ARG A 242 104.89 16.52 -5.60
N PHE A 243 104.31 15.39 -5.98
CA PHE A 243 105.04 14.21 -6.43
C PHE A 243 105.24 14.18 -7.95
N VAL A 244 104.66 15.12 -8.70
CA VAL A 244 104.94 15.31 -10.12
C VAL A 244 106.40 15.79 -10.26
N GLY A 245 107.26 14.90 -10.75
CA GLY A 245 108.72 15.13 -10.85
C GLY A 245 109.55 14.32 -9.85
N ALA A 246 108.93 13.62 -8.90
CA ALA A 246 109.62 12.68 -8.01
C ALA A 246 110.25 11.52 -8.79
N ASP A 247 109.67 11.08 -9.91
CA ASP A 247 110.25 10.09 -10.84
C ASP A 247 111.63 10.56 -11.38
N LYS A 248 111.76 11.85 -11.75
CA LYS A 248 113.05 12.40 -12.21
C LYS A 248 114.10 12.38 -11.09
N LYS A 249 113.74 12.77 -9.86
CA LYS A 249 114.63 12.69 -8.68
C LYS A 249 114.96 11.24 -8.29
N LEU A 250 114.03 10.30 -8.42
CA LEU A 250 114.23 8.87 -8.16
C LEU A 250 115.21 8.26 -9.17
N LYS A 251 115.12 8.62 -10.45
CA LYS A 251 116.10 8.24 -11.48
C LYS A 251 117.50 8.79 -11.17
N GLU A 252 117.62 10.03 -10.72
CA GLU A 252 118.90 10.61 -10.31
C GLU A 252 119.50 9.91 -9.08
N LEU A 253 118.69 9.64 -8.05
CA LEU A 253 119.12 8.90 -6.85
C LEU A 253 119.47 7.43 -7.15
N GLY A 254 118.75 6.77 -8.06
CA GLY A 254 119.08 5.44 -8.56
C GLY A 254 120.44 5.39 -9.25
N ASN A 255 120.73 6.39 -10.10
CA ASN A 255 122.04 6.56 -10.74
C ASN A 255 123.16 6.81 -9.72
N LEU A 256 122.90 7.62 -8.68
CA LEU A 256 123.86 7.85 -7.59
C LEU A 256 124.10 6.59 -6.75
N LYS A 257 123.06 5.82 -6.42
CA LYS A 257 123.18 4.54 -5.70
C LYS A 257 123.99 3.51 -6.51
N GLY A 258 123.78 3.44 -7.82
CA GLY A 258 124.59 2.60 -8.72
C GLY A 258 126.07 3.00 -8.71
N LYS A 259 126.36 4.31 -8.74
CA LYS A 259 127.73 4.83 -8.63
C LYS A 259 128.39 4.52 -7.28
N ILE A 260 127.65 4.59 -6.18
CA ILE A 260 128.17 4.29 -4.83
C ILE A 260 128.40 2.78 -4.65
N SER A 261 127.49 1.94 -5.14
CA SER A 261 127.64 0.48 -5.08
C SER A 261 128.86 -0.01 -5.87
N ASN A 262 129.14 0.59 -7.02
CA ASN A 262 130.34 0.27 -7.81
C ASN A 262 131.63 0.74 -7.12
N LYS A 263 131.60 1.84 -6.37
CA LYS A 263 132.76 2.36 -5.62
C LYS A 263 133.06 1.62 -4.33
N ALA A 264 132.08 0.91 -3.76
CA ALA A 264 132.26 0.07 -2.58
C ALA A 264 132.69 -1.38 -2.91
N SER A 265 132.68 -1.76 -4.20
CA SER A 265 133.01 -3.11 -4.67
C SER A 265 134.37 -3.19 -5.41
N THR A 266 135.17 -2.12 -5.35
CA THR A 266 136.57 -2.06 -5.84
C THR A 266 137.43 -1.43 -4.77
#